data_AF-A0A2K0T2M6-F1
#
_entry.id   AF-A0A2K0T2M6-F1
#
_cell.length_a   1.000
_cell.length_b   1.000
_cell.length_c   1.000
_cell.angle_alpha   90.00
_cell.angle_beta   90.00
_cell.angle_gamma   90.00
#
_symmetry.space_group_name_H-M   'P 1'
#
loop_
_entity.id
_entity.type
_entity.pdbx_description
1 polymer ?
#
loop_
_entity_poly.entity_id
_entity_poly.type
_entity_poly.pdbx_seq_one_letter_code
_entity_poly.pdbx_strand_id
1 'polypeptide(L)'
;MTKSTRNPGQVDAALNFLLELVKLPAISASQLAIICSYKANMSLVERRRERLRYAALAEMPPAATVDSFQGCEADIIVAIMGTTEAVGPGFTTDEHRLNVLPSRQKSGLLIFGEWTVRGRVVTLPARVSHD
;
A
#
# COMPACT_ATOMS: atom_id res chain seq x y z
N MET A 1 -13.69 9.41 19.38
CA MET A 1 -13.00 9.46 18.06
C MET A 1 -11.68 8.72 18.20
N THR A 2 -11.55 7.54 17.62
CA THR A 2 -10.30 6.76 17.67
C THR A 2 -9.36 7.26 16.59
N LYS A 3 -8.20 7.81 16.98
CA LYS A 3 -7.05 8.13 16.12
C LYS A 3 -6.38 6.85 15.57
N SER A 4 -7.17 5.88 15.12
CA SER A 4 -6.64 4.59 14.68
C SER A 4 -6.30 4.68 13.19
N THR A 5 -5.02 4.59 12.87
CA THR A 5 -4.49 4.45 11.50
C THR A 5 -4.76 3.06 10.90
N ARG A 6 -5.50 2.22 11.63
CA ARG A 6 -5.93 0.88 11.23
C ARG A 6 -7.24 0.99 10.44
N ASN A 7 -7.22 0.57 9.18
CA ASN A 7 -8.39 0.57 8.31
C ASN A 7 -8.70 -0.86 7.82
N PRO A 8 -9.54 -1.62 8.55
CA PRO A 8 -9.94 -2.97 8.16
C PRO A 8 -10.65 -3.02 6.80
N GLY A 9 -11.42 -1.99 6.46
CA GLY A 9 -12.14 -1.94 5.18
C GLY A 9 -11.20 -1.92 3.99
N GLN A 10 -10.18 -1.06 4.01
CA GLN A 10 -9.16 -1.02 2.95
C GLN A 10 -8.35 -2.33 2.88
N VAL A 11 -7.99 -2.92 4.02
CA VAL A 11 -7.26 -4.19 4.05
C VAL A 11 -8.11 -5.35 3.50
N ASP A 12 -9.36 -5.47 3.95
CA ASP A 12 -10.24 -6.54 3.50
C ASP A 12 -10.58 -6.36 2.00
N ALA A 13 -10.78 -5.12 1.52
CA ALA A 13 -10.97 -4.82 0.10
C ALA A 13 -9.75 -5.19 -0.75
N ALA A 14 -8.54 -4.83 -0.29
CA ALA A 14 -7.30 -5.19 -0.97
C ALA A 14 -7.16 -6.70 -1.08
N LEU A 15 -7.25 -7.43 0.04
CA LEU A 15 -7.09 -8.89 0.03
C LEU A 15 -8.15 -9.61 -0.80
N ASN A 16 -9.40 -9.14 -0.78
CA ASN A 16 -10.46 -9.71 -1.62
C ASN A 16 -10.19 -9.47 -3.11
N PHE A 17 -9.73 -8.27 -3.47
CA PHE A 17 -9.35 -7.98 -4.85
C PHE A 17 -8.18 -8.85 -5.31
N LEU A 18 -7.12 -8.98 -4.49
CA LEU A 18 -5.97 -9.82 -4.84
C LEU A 18 -6.36 -11.30 -4.96
N LEU A 19 -7.31 -11.77 -4.14
CA LEU A 19 -7.82 -13.14 -4.26
C LEU A 19 -8.49 -13.41 -5.61
N GLU A 20 -9.19 -12.43 -6.18
CA GLU A 20 -9.72 -12.53 -7.55
C GLU A 20 -8.60 -12.36 -8.60
N LEU A 21 -7.63 -11.47 -8.34
CA LEU A 21 -6.53 -11.18 -9.27
C LEU A 21 -5.66 -12.42 -9.54
N VAL A 22 -5.32 -13.19 -8.50
CA VAL A 22 -4.51 -14.42 -8.64
C VAL A 22 -5.26 -15.58 -9.29
N LYS A 23 -6.56 -15.45 -9.57
CA LYS A 23 -7.29 -16.42 -10.41
C LYS A 23 -7.00 -16.22 -11.90
N LEU A 24 -6.46 -15.05 -12.28
CA LEU A 24 -6.05 -14.82 -13.66
C LEU A 24 -4.81 -15.67 -13.98
N PRO A 25 -4.79 -16.44 -15.08
CA PRO A 25 -3.70 -17.37 -15.38
C PRO A 25 -2.30 -16.74 -15.47
N ALA A 26 -2.23 -15.43 -15.70
CA ALA A 26 -0.97 -14.69 -15.85
C ALA A 26 -0.42 -14.11 -14.55
N ILE A 27 -1.12 -14.25 -13.41
CA ILE A 27 -0.76 -13.58 -12.16
C ILE A 27 -0.60 -14.59 -11.03
N SER A 28 0.63 -14.72 -10.53
CA SER A 28 0.97 -15.47 -9.33
C SER A 28 0.98 -14.58 -8.10
N ALA A 29 0.60 -15.14 -6.94
CA ALA A 29 0.70 -14.47 -5.65
C ALA A 29 2.13 -13.99 -5.34
N SER A 30 3.16 -14.74 -5.73
CA SER A 30 4.57 -14.35 -5.51
C SER A 30 5.01 -13.09 -6.25
N GLN A 31 4.23 -12.65 -7.25
CA GLN A 31 4.50 -11.43 -8.03
C GLN A 31 3.89 -10.17 -7.38
N LEU A 32 3.10 -10.34 -6.33
CA LEU A 32 2.38 -9.26 -5.65
C LEU A 32 3.08 -8.90 -4.34
N ALA A 33 3.28 -7.62 -4.06
CA ALA A 33 3.75 -7.18 -2.74
C ALA A 33 2.88 -6.07 -2.15
N ILE A 34 2.53 -6.19 -0.86
CA ILE A 34 1.74 -5.19 -0.15
C ILE A 34 2.66 -4.23 0.60
N ILE A 35 2.46 -2.94 0.36
CA ILE A 35 3.09 -1.85 1.09
C ILE A 35 2.00 -1.07 1.85
N CYS A 36 2.16 -0.96 3.15
CA CYS A 36 1.28 -0.20 4.02
C CYS A 36 1.93 1.11 4.47
N SER A 37 1.18 2.20 4.45
CA SER A 37 1.64 3.48 5.03
C SER A 37 1.82 3.42 6.55
N TYR A 38 1.09 2.52 7.22
CA TYR A 38 1.07 2.38 8.67
C TYR A 38 1.28 0.93 9.12
N LYS A 39 2.14 0.72 10.13
CA LYS A 39 2.40 -0.61 10.73
C LYS A 39 1.13 -1.33 11.19
N ALA A 40 0.13 -0.59 11.66
CA ALA A 40 -1.15 -1.17 12.09
C ALA A 40 -1.91 -1.89 10.96
N ASN A 41 -1.80 -1.40 9.71
CA ASN A 41 -2.38 -2.08 8.54
C ASN A 41 -1.50 -3.24 8.08
N MET A 42 -0.18 -3.11 8.15
CA MET A 42 0.75 -4.22 7.88
C MET A 42 0.45 -5.43 8.79
N SER A 43 0.39 -5.23 10.11
CA SER A 43 0.03 -6.30 11.04
C SER A 43 -1.40 -6.81 10.85
N LEU A 44 -2.30 -5.97 10.31
CA LEU A 44 -3.66 -6.37 9.98
C LEU A 44 -3.70 -7.28 8.74
N VAL A 45 -2.92 -6.97 7.72
CA VAL A 45 -2.74 -7.79 6.51
C VAL A 45 -2.24 -9.18 6.89
N GLU A 46 -1.14 -9.26 7.64
CA GLU A 46 -0.54 -10.56 8.00
C GLU A 46 -1.52 -11.44 8.79
N ARG A 47 -2.15 -10.88 9.83
CA ARG A 47 -3.16 -11.62 10.61
C ARG A 47 -4.38 -12.02 9.77
N ARG A 48 -4.71 -11.28 8.71
CA ARG A 48 -5.82 -11.65 7.82
C ARG A 48 -5.41 -12.80 6.91
N ARG A 49 -4.20 -12.78 6.35
CA ARG A 49 -3.66 -13.81 5.45
C ARG A 49 -3.58 -15.20 6.09
N GLU A 50 -3.45 -15.29 7.40
CA GLU A 50 -3.53 -16.55 8.16
C GLU A 50 -4.87 -17.30 8.01
N ARG A 51 -5.94 -16.62 7.59
CA ARG A 51 -7.25 -17.24 7.39
C ARG A 51 -7.26 -18.10 6.13
N LEU A 52 -7.85 -19.29 6.21
CA LEU A 52 -7.99 -20.23 5.07
C LEU A 52 -8.55 -19.60 3.79
N ARG A 53 -9.46 -18.62 3.89
CA ARG A 53 -10.03 -17.92 2.72
C ARG A 53 -8.97 -17.20 1.86
N TYR A 54 -7.80 -16.90 2.41
CA TYR A 54 -6.70 -16.23 1.73
C TYR A 54 -5.49 -17.16 1.51
N ALA A 55 -5.67 -18.48 1.59
CA ALA A 55 -4.59 -19.44 1.37
C ALA A 55 -3.92 -19.28 -0.01
N ALA A 56 -4.68 -18.87 -1.04
CA ALA A 56 -4.16 -18.58 -2.38
C ALA A 56 -3.14 -17.41 -2.41
N LEU A 57 -3.08 -16.59 -1.35
CA LEU A 57 -2.16 -15.48 -1.19
C LEU A 57 -0.94 -15.83 -0.32
N ALA A 58 -0.76 -17.11 0.05
CA ALA A 58 0.32 -17.55 0.94
C ALA A 58 1.72 -17.23 0.39
N GLU A 59 1.91 -17.39 -0.93
CA GLU A 59 3.21 -17.17 -1.58
C GLU A 59 3.59 -15.69 -1.74
N MET A 60 2.73 -14.74 -1.37
CA MET A 60 3.13 -13.34 -1.35
C MET A 60 4.22 -13.12 -0.28
N PRO A 61 5.23 -12.26 -0.52
CA PRO A 61 6.13 -11.81 0.52
C PRO A 61 5.37 -11.17 1.70
N PRO A 62 5.99 -11.09 2.89
CA PRO A 62 5.42 -10.34 4.01
C PRO A 62 5.10 -8.90 3.61
N ALA A 63 3.96 -8.39 4.07
CA ALA A 63 3.64 -6.98 3.92
C ALA A 63 4.68 -6.13 4.62
N ALA A 64 5.00 -4.99 4.02
CA ALA A 64 5.99 -4.07 4.53
C ALA A 64 5.40 -2.68 4.74
N THR A 65 6.12 -1.85 5.49
CA THR A 65 5.93 -0.40 5.45
C THR A 65 6.89 0.24 4.46
N VAL A 66 6.59 1.47 4.02
CA VAL A 66 7.44 2.20 3.06
C VAL A 66 8.88 2.34 3.56
N ASP A 67 9.06 2.58 4.86
CA ASP A 67 10.40 2.74 5.46
C ASP A 67 11.18 1.42 5.54
N SER A 68 10.45 0.31 5.67
CA SER A 68 11.04 -1.04 5.76
C SER A 68 11.17 -1.71 4.39
N PHE A 69 10.67 -1.07 3.33
CA PHE A 69 10.74 -1.58 1.97
C PHE A 69 12.05 -1.14 1.30
N GLN A 70 13.17 -1.58 1.86
CA GLN A 70 14.49 -1.34 1.30
C GLN A 70 14.79 -2.39 0.22
N GLY A 71 14.47 -2.07 -1.04
CA GLY A 71 15.02 -2.76 -2.20
C GLY A 71 14.30 -4.04 -2.66
N CYS A 72 13.10 -4.32 -2.17
CA CYS A 72 12.24 -5.33 -2.82
C CYS A 72 11.58 -4.73 -4.06
N GLU A 73 11.72 -5.37 -5.20
CA GLU A 73 10.94 -5.08 -6.41
C GLU A 73 9.92 -6.20 -6.59
N ALA A 74 8.67 -5.84 -6.87
CA ALA A 74 7.63 -6.80 -7.23
C ALA A 74 7.02 -6.40 -8.58
N ASP A 75 6.43 -7.35 -9.30
CA ASP A 75 5.80 -7.02 -10.58
C ASP A 75 4.59 -6.12 -10.35
N ILE A 76 3.81 -6.40 -9.30
CA ILE A 76 2.65 -5.59 -8.90
C ILE A 76 2.79 -5.16 -7.44
N ILE A 77 2.79 -3.85 -7.20
CA ILE A 77 2.77 -3.26 -5.86
C ILE A 77 1.34 -2.91 -5.46
N VAL A 78 0.98 -3.23 -4.23
CA VAL A 78 -0.33 -2.97 -3.63
C VAL A 78 -0.15 -2.02 -2.45
N ALA A 79 -0.47 -0.74 -2.65
CA ALA A 79 -0.38 0.29 -1.63
C ALA A 79 -1.67 0.39 -0.82
N ILE A 80 -1.60 0.22 0.50
CA ILE A 80 -2.71 0.43 1.44
C ILE A 80 -2.44 1.70 2.25
N MET A 81 -3.21 2.75 1.95
CA MET A 81 -2.95 4.10 2.44
C MET A 81 -3.32 4.26 3.92
N GLY A 82 -4.38 3.60 4.38
CA GLY A 82 -4.84 3.71 5.77
C GLY A 82 -5.34 5.09 6.20
N THR A 83 -5.43 6.04 5.25
CA THR A 83 -5.92 7.39 5.48
C THR A 83 -7.45 7.39 5.53
N THR A 84 -8.00 8.21 6.43
CA THR A 84 -9.42 8.56 6.53
C THR A 84 -9.56 10.06 6.83
N GLU A 85 -10.74 10.65 6.63
CA GLU A 85 -10.96 12.09 6.89
C GLU A 85 -10.61 12.47 8.33
N ALA A 86 -10.77 11.52 9.27
CA ALA A 86 -10.45 11.69 10.69
C ALA A 86 -8.94 11.60 11.00
N VAL A 87 -8.14 10.99 10.13
CA VAL A 87 -6.68 10.81 10.31
C VAL A 87 -5.89 11.88 9.53
N GLY A 88 -6.51 12.47 8.50
CA GLY A 88 -5.87 13.44 7.62
C GLY A 88 -5.00 12.78 6.55
N PRO A 89 -4.43 13.57 5.62
CA PRO A 89 -3.71 13.05 4.45
C PRO A 89 -2.39 12.33 4.84
N GLY A 90 -1.75 12.73 5.94
CA GLY A 90 -0.62 12.00 6.53
C GLY A 90 0.43 11.56 5.51
N PHE A 91 0.54 10.26 5.28
CA PHE A 91 1.48 9.66 4.34
C PHE A 91 1.38 10.20 2.88
N THR A 92 0.23 10.72 2.45
CA THR A 92 0.06 11.29 1.10
C THR A 92 0.68 12.68 0.92
N THR A 93 1.15 13.33 1.99
CA THR A 93 1.78 14.67 1.90
C THR A 93 3.30 14.62 1.85
N ASP A 94 3.91 13.44 2.00
CA ASP A 94 5.34 13.25 1.87
C ASP A 94 5.67 12.77 0.45
N GLU A 95 6.08 13.71 -0.41
CA GLU A 95 6.42 13.44 -1.81
C GLU A 95 7.54 12.40 -1.94
N HIS A 96 8.49 12.35 -1.01
CA HIS A 96 9.58 11.37 -1.06
C HIS A 96 9.06 9.95 -0.83
N ARG A 97 8.14 9.78 0.12
CA ARG A 97 7.54 8.47 0.43
C ARG A 97 6.48 8.06 -0.58
N LEU A 98 5.78 9.03 -1.19
CA LEU A 98 4.88 8.77 -2.31
C LEU A 98 5.66 8.33 -3.55
N ASN A 99 6.78 8.98 -3.87
CA ASN A 99 7.61 8.67 -5.05
C ASN A 99 8.31 7.29 -4.96
N VAL A 100 8.40 6.72 -3.77
CA VAL A 100 8.86 5.33 -3.59
C VAL A 100 7.81 4.32 -4.06
N LEU A 101 6.51 4.61 -3.95
CA LEU A 101 5.47 3.66 -4.38
C LEU A 101 5.48 3.37 -5.90
N PRO A 102 5.57 4.37 -6.81
CA PRO A 102 5.58 4.15 -8.25
C PRO A 102 6.95 3.76 -8.83
N SER A 103 8.01 3.68 -8.01
CA SER A 103 9.36 3.28 -8.47
C SER A 103 9.71 1.83 -8.13
N ARG A 104 8.76 1.06 -7.55
CA ARG A 104 9.00 -0.28 -7.02
C ARG A 104 8.26 -1.39 -7.76
N GLN A 105 7.28 -1.03 -8.57
CA GLN A 105 6.55 -1.94 -9.46
C GLN A 105 7.23 -2.03 -10.83
N LYS A 106 7.37 -3.25 -11.34
CA LYS A 106 7.81 -3.46 -12.74
C LYS A 106 6.65 -3.32 -13.73
N SER A 107 5.43 -3.70 -13.31
CA SER A 107 4.29 -3.89 -14.22
C SER A 107 3.00 -3.19 -13.77
N GLY A 108 2.75 -3.00 -12.47
CA GLY A 108 1.49 -2.38 -12.04
C GLY A 108 1.44 -1.89 -10.58
N LEU A 109 0.69 -0.81 -10.33
CA LEU A 109 0.47 -0.24 -9.00
C LEU A 109 -1.03 -0.21 -8.69
N LEU A 110 -1.44 -0.88 -7.60
CA LEU A 110 -2.80 -0.89 -7.08
C LEU A 110 -2.84 -0.06 -5.79
N ILE A 111 -3.74 0.93 -5.71
CA ILE A 111 -3.85 1.81 -4.54
C ILE A 111 -5.21 1.62 -3.88
N PHE A 112 -5.20 1.28 -2.60
CA PHE A 112 -6.38 1.16 -1.74
C PHE A 112 -6.37 2.29 -0.72
N GLY A 113 -7.31 3.22 -0.88
CA GLY A 113 -7.44 4.42 -0.06
C GLY A 113 -8.87 4.93 -0.03
N GLU A 114 -9.14 5.93 0.80
CA GLU A 114 -10.43 6.63 0.84
C GLU A 114 -10.37 7.87 -0.08
N TRP A 115 -11.28 7.95 -1.05
CA TRP A 115 -11.23 8.98 -2.10
C TRP A 115 -11.57 10.40 -1.60
N THR A 116 -12.25 10.51 -0.46
CA THR A 116 -12.66 11.80 0.13
C THR A 116 -11.53 12.48 0.89
N VAL A 117 -10.44 11.77 1.19
CA VAL A 117 -9.26 12.34 1.85
C VAL A 117 -8.32 12.94 0.81
N ARG A 118 -8.47 14.24 0.54
CA ARG A 118 -7.57 15.01 -0.33
C ARG A 118 -6.70 15.95 0.51
N GLY A 119 -5.38 15.77 0.47
CA GLY A 119 -4.42 16.79 0.90
C GLY A 119 -4.03 17.68 -0.26
N ARG A 120 -3.78 18.99 -0.02
CA ARG A 120 -3.04 19.80 -1.00
C ARG A 120 -1.62 19.25 -1.07
N VAL A 121 -1.15 18.91 -2.28
CA VAL A 121 0.27 18.72 -2.54
C VAL A 121 0.91 20.10 -2.38
N VAL A 122 1.73 20.28 -1.35
CA VAL A 122 2.57 21.48 -1.23
C VAL A 122 3.80 21.21 -2.06
N THR A 123 3.78 21.67 -3.31
CA THR A 123 4.95 21.65 -4.18
C THR A 123 6.07 22.40 -3.47
N LEU A 124 7.17 21.72 -3.12
CA LEU A 124 8.36 22.41 -2.64
C LEU A 124 8.84 23.35 -3.75
N PRO A 125 9.24 24.60 -3.44
CA PRO A 125 9.78 25.50 -4.44
C PRO A 125 10.92 24.81 -5.17
N ALA A 126 10.90 24.89 -6.51
CA ALA A 126 11.93 24.34 -7.37
C ALA A 126 13.32 24.73 -6.81
N ARG A 127 14.22 23.75 -6.68
CA ARG A 127 15.61 24.02 -6.33
C ARG A 127 16.13 25.07 -7.31
N VAL A 128 16.44 26.25 -6.78
CA VAL A 128 17.19 27.25 -7.53
C VAL A 128 18.56 26.63 -7.79
N SER A 129 18.84 26.34 -9.06
CA SER A 129 20.19 26.05 -9.52
C SER A 129 21.03 27.30 -9.26
N HIS A 130 21.96 27.22 -8.30
CA HIS A 130 23.06 28.15 -8.25
C HIS A 130 24.07 27.68 -9.30
N ASP A 131 24.00 28.29 -10.48
CA ASP A 131 25.14 28.46 -11.37
C ASP A 131 25.90 29.74 -10.95
#